data_AF-A0A914P4A7-F1
#
_entry.id   AF-A0A914P4A7-F1
#
_cell.length_a   1.000
_cell.length_b   1.000
_cell.length_c   1.000
_cell.angle_alpha   90.00
_cell.angle_beta   90.00
_cell.angle_gamma   90.00
#
_symmetry.space_group_name_H-M   'P 1'
#
loop_
_entity.id
_entity.type
_entity.pdbx_description
1 polymer ?
#
loop_
_entity_poly.entity_id
_entity_poly.type
_entity_poly.pdbx_seq_one_letter_code
_entity_poly.pdbx_strand_id
1 'polypeptide(L)' 'MPRGQDMYFSTKICNTLIITASVSTFGWWIGYLLNDIKSQIYFYDDFDKDSIFQLKDFPSQWIPLKF' A
#
# COMPACT_ATOMS: atom_id res chain seq x y z
N MET A 1 -12.76 13.40 -0.24
CA MET A 1 -11.95 14.01 0.83
C MET A 1 -10.67 14.57 0.22
N PRO A 2 -10.05 15.62 0.76
CA PRO A 2 -8.69 15.99 0.43
C PRO A 2 -7.72 14.86 0.80
N ARG A 3 -6.67 14.64 -0.01
CA ARG A 3 -5.73 13.52 0.17
C ARG A 3 -5.13 13.42 1.58
N GLY A 4 -4.89 14.56 2.24
CA GLY A 4 -4.39 14.59 3.61
C GLY A 4 -5.39 14.06 4.64
N GLN A 5 -6.70 14.27 4.43
CA GLN A 5 -7.74 13.70 5.30
C GLN A 5 -7.85 12.19 5.11
N ASP A 6 -7.78 11.70 3.87
CA ASP A 6 -7.79 10.25 3.58
C ASP A 6 -6.61 9.55 4.27
N MET A 7 -5.42 10.16 4.21
CA MET A 7 -4.20 9.64 4.83
C MET A 7 -4.28 9.66 6.38
N TYR A 8 -4.80 10.75 6.97
CA TYR A 8 -5.02 10.83 8.42
C TYR A 8 -6.05 9.81 8.89
N PHE A 9 -7.20 9.72 8.21
CA PHE A 9 -8.25 8.75 8.55
C PHE A 9 -7.71 7.33 8.48
N SER A 10 -7.03 6.98 7.37
CA SER A 10 -6.48 5.64 7.17
C SER A 10 -5.50 5.25 8.27
N THR A 11 -4.57 6.14 8.64
CA THR A 11 -3.54 5.87 9.66
C THR A 11 -4.05 5.86 11.10
N LYS A 12 -5.26 6.36 11.36
CA LYS A 12 -5.84 6.40 12.71
C LYS A 12 -6.90 5.34 12.96
N ILE A 13 -7.62 4.93 11.92
CA ILE A 13 -8.81 4.08 12.06
C ILE A 13 -8.59 2.69 11.47
N CYS A 14 -7.83 2.57 10.37
CA CYS A 14 -7.65 1.30 9.69
C CYS A 14 -6.53 0.47 10.33
N ASN A 15 -6.72 -0.85 10.37
CA ASN A 15 -5.72 -1.85 10.74
C ASN A 15 -5.26 -2.69 9.53
N THR A 16 -5.90 -2.49 8.38
CA THR A 16 -5.62 -3.20 7.13
C THR A 16 -5.74 -2.23 5.95
N LEU A 17 -4.84 -2.36 4.98
CA LEU A 17 -4.87 -1.63 3.72
C LEU A 17 -4.85 -2.60 2.53
N ILE A 18 -5.67 -2.33 1.51
CA ILE A 18 -5.62 -3.02 0.23
C ILE A 18 -5.28 -2.00 -0.85
N ILE A 19 -4.16 -2.19 -1.54
CA ILE A 19 -3.71 -1.37 -2.66
C ILE A 19 -4.06 -2.12 -3.96
N THR A 20 -5.12 -1.67 -4.62
CA THR A 20 -5.58 -2.27 -5.89
C THR A 20 -4.82 -1.74 -7.10
N ALA A 21 -4.31 -0.50 -7.02
CA ALA A 21 -3.42 0.09 -8.01
C ALA A 21 -2.00 0.04 -7.48
N SER A 22 -1.28 -1.04 -7.76
CA SER A 22 -0.01 -1.33 -7.08
C SER A 22 1.10 -0.36 -7.39
N VAL A 23 1.02 0.43 -8.46
CA VAL A 23 1.97 1.51 -8.75
C VAL A 23 1.58 2.85 -8.12
N SER A 24 0.52 2.91 -7.32
CA SER A 24 0.03 4.14 -6.68
C SER A 24 0.90 4.54 -5.49
N THR A 25 1.75 5.55 -5.70
CA THR A 25 2.57 6.13 -4.63
C THR A 25 1.74 6.67 -3.47
N PHE A 26 0.49 7.08 -3.71
CA PHE A 26 -0.43 7.48 -2.64
C PHE A 26 -0.78 6.30 -1.72
N GLY A 27 -1.16 5.15 -2.30
CA GLY A 27 -1.42 3.93 -1.53
C GLY A 27 -0.19 3.45 -0.77
N TRP A 28 0.99 3.60 -1.37
CA TRP A 28 2.25 3.24 -0.73
C TRP A 28 2.53 4.07 0.52
N TRP A 29 2.33 5.39 0.43
CA TRP A 29 2.54 6.27 1.58
C TRP A 29 1.58 5.96 2.72
N ILE A 30 0.33 5.60 2.43
CA ILE A 30 -0.61 5.13 3.46
C ILE A 30 -0.11 3.82 4.08
N GLY A 31 0.30 2.85 3.26
CA GLY A 31 0.81 1.56 3.74
C GLY A 31 2.06 1.72 4.61
N TYR A 32 2.98 2.58 4.20
CA TYR A 32 4.21 2.86 4.95
C TYR A 32 3.91 3.39 6.35
N LEU A 33 3.01 4.37 6.46
CA LEU A 33 2.62 4.94 7.75
C LEU A 33 1.80 3.97 8.62
N LEU A 34 1.04 3.05 8.02
CA LEU A 34 0.27 2.04 8.75
C LEU A 34 1.14 0.92 9.33
N ASN A 35 2.28 0.64 8.70
CA ASN A 35 3.22 -0.42 9.08
C ASN A 35 3.76 -0.23 10.51
N ASP A 36 3.92 1.02 10.94
CA ASP A 36 4.36 1.40 12.30
C ASP A 36 3.39 0.93 13.39
N ILE A 37 2.15 0.58 13.02
CA ILE A 37 1.07 0.22 13.96
C ILE A 37 0.72 -1.27 13.87
N LYS A 38 1.60 -2.11 13.29
CA LYS A 38 1.37 -3.57 13.07
C LYS A 38 0.15 -3.88 12.18
N SER A 39 -0.11 -3.03 11.21
CA SER A 39 -1.22 -3.21 10.25
C SER A 39 -0.87 -4.21 9.14
N GLN A 40 -1.89 -4.85 8.56
CA GLN A 40 -1.70 -5.74 7.41
C GLN A 40 -1.86 -4.97 6.11
N ILE A 41 -0.87 -5.07 5.22
CA ILE A 41 -0.86 -4.32 3.97
C ILE A 41 -0.84 -5.31 2.82
N TYR A 42 -1.87 -5.23 1.98
CA TYR A 42 -2.05 -6.06 0.82
C TYR A 42 -1.89 -5.21 -0.44
N PHE A 43 -1.29 -5.75 -1.48
CA PHE A 43 -1.20 -5.10 -2.78
C PHE A 43 -1.35 -6.13 -3.89
N TYR A 44 -1.88 -5.70 -5.04
CA TYR A 44 -2.01 -6.57 -6.20
C TYR A 44 -0.64 -6.81 -6.85
N ASP A 45 -0.17 -8.04 -6.98
CA ASP A 45 1.10 -8.33 -7.65
C ASP A 45 0.92 -8.36 -9.18
N ASP A 46 0.44 -7.25 -9.75
CA ASP A 46 0.21 -7.05 -11.18
C ASP A 46 1.05 -5.86 -11.66
N PHE A 47 2.37 -6.09 -11.72
CA PHE A 47 3.32 -5.12 -12.25
C PHE A 47 3.62 -5.43 -13.71
N ASP A 48 3.51 -4.41 -14.55
CA ASP A 48 4.07 -4.45 -15.90
C ASP A 48 5.60 -4.63 -15.82
N LYS A 49 6.20 -5.33 -16.78
CA LYS A 49 7.66 -5.47 -16.88
C LYS A 49 8.36 -4.12 -17.03
N ASP A 50 7.69 -3.16 -17.65
CA ASP A 50 8.21 -1.80 -17.84
C ASP A 50 7.76 -0.83 -16.75
N SER A 51 7.09 -1.33 -15.69
CA SER A 51 6.71 -0.51 -14.55
C SER A 51 7.93 0.05 -13.83
N ILE A 52 7.83 1.34 -13.46
CA ILE A 52 8.81 2.03 -12.60
C ILE A 52 8.98 1.37 -11.24
N PHE A 53 8.01 0.56 -10.83
CA PHE A 53 7.99 -0.17 -9.57
C PHE A 53 7.84 -1.66 -9.82
N GLN A 54 8.62 -2.44 -9.09
CA GLN A 54 8.65 -3.88 -9.16
C GLN A 54 8.42 -4.46 -7.76
N LEU A 55 8.01 -5.72 -7.67
CA LEU A 55 7.74 -6.40 -6.40
C LEU A 55 8.88 -6.26 -5.36
N LYS A 56 10.13 -6.29 -5.83
CA LYS A 56 11.33 -6.14 -4.98
C LYS A 56 11.46 -4.77 -4.29
N ASP A 57 10.75 -3.76 -4.77
CA ASP A 57 10.81 -2.38 -4.26
C ASP A 57 9.87 -2.19 -3.06
N PHE A 58 9.03 -3.18 -2.75
CA PHE A 58 8.10 -3.17 -1.63
C PHE A 58 8.69 -3.81 -0.37
N PRO A 59 8.28 -3.35 0.83
CA PRO A 59 8.68 -3.99 2.07
C PRO A 59 8.25 -5.47 2.12
N SER A 60 9.15 -6.34 2.56
CA SER A 60 8.93 -7.80 2.56
C SER A 60 7.80 -8.27 3.47
N GLN A 61 7.38 -7.45 4.44
CA GLN A 61 6.24 -7.70 5.31
C GLN A 61 4.89 -7.40 4.65
N TRP A 62 4.86 -6.76 3.48
CA TRP A 62 3.61 -6.54 2.73
C TRP A 62 3.23 -7.81 1.99
N ILE A 63 1.93 -8.06 1.90
CA ILE A 63 1.39 -9.33 1.42
C ILE A 63 0.91 -9.14 -0.03
N PRO A 64 1.59 -9.75 -1.02
CA PRO A 64 1.11 -9.71 -2.39
C PRO A 64 -0.16 -10.55 -2.54
N LEU A 65 -1.14 -10.03 -3.28
CA LEU A 65 -2.32 -10.76 -3.73
C LEU A 65 -2.08 -11.21 -5.17
N LYS A 66 -2.20 -12.52 -5.41
CA LYS A 66 -2.20 -13.13 -6.75
C LYS A 66 -3.56 -13.76 -6.99
N PHE A 67 -4.15 -13.47 -8.15
CA PHE A 67 -5.36 -14.10 -8.65
C PHE A 67 -5.02 -14.91 -9.90
#